data_AF-A0A2S7DH32-F1
#
_entry.id   AF-A0A2S7DH32-F1
#
_cell.length_a   1.000
_cell.length_b   1.000
_cell.length_c   1.000
_cell.angle_alpha   90.00
_cell.angle_beta   90.00
_cell.angle_gamma   90.00
#
_symmetry.space_group_name_H-M   'P 1'
#
loop_
_entity.id
_entity.type
_entity.pdbx_description
1 polymer ?
#
loop_
_entity_poly.entity_id
_entity_poly.type
_entity_poly.pdbx_seq_one_letter_code
_entity_poly.pdbx_strand_id
1 'polypeptide(L)'
;MEGKLGDPAHDGPARRQLSSARARAYIEGVADATSGVRWCGAGKVLPHELVDRVYTYHRGLPATQLQQSAATLVVDALAQAFPCASRP
;
A
#
# COMPACT_ATOMS: atom_id res chain seq x y z
N MET A 1 -2.29 -3.38 -34.27
CA MET A 1 -2.68 -2.17 -33.52
C MET A 1 -1.49 -1.79 -32.64
N GLU A 2 -0.64 -0.89 -33.11
CA GLU A 2 0.46 -0.37 -32.29
C GLU A 2 -0.06 0.77 -31.42
N GLY A 3 -0.10 0.52 -30.11
CA GLY A 3 -0.40 1.54 -29.12
C GLY A 3 0.83 2.43 -28.94
N LYS A 4 0.80 3.62 -29.55
CA LYS A 4 1.76 4.68 -29.29
C LYS A 4 1.54 5.18 -27.86
N LEU A 5 2.28 4.63 -26.90
CA LEU A 5 2.37 5.16 -25.55
C LEU A 5 3.01 6.55 -25.67
N GLY A 6 2.18 7.59 -25.57
CA GLY A 6 2.63 8.98 -25.62
C GLY A 6 3.78 9.20 -24.64
N ASP A 7 4.75 9.98 -25.09
CA ASP A 7 5.97 10.34 -24.37
C ASP A 7 5.65 10.81 -22.93
N PRO A 8 6.10 10.11 -21.87
CA PRO A 8 5.74 10.42 -20.49
C PRO A 8 6.46 11.65 -19.91
N ALA A 9 7.19 12.41 -20.74
CA ALA A 9 8.02 13.52 -20.29
C ALA A 9 7.29 14.87 -20.08
N HIS A 10 5.97 14.97 -20.31
CA HIS A 10 5.28 16.27 -20.33
C HIS A 10 4.20 16.58 -19.29
N ASP A 11 3.86 15.71 -18.33
CA ASP A 11 2.76 16.03 -17.40
C ASP A 11 3.02 15.60 -15.95
N GLY A 12 3.60 16.51 -15.16
CA GLY A 12 3.82 16.32 -13.72
C GLY A 12 2.58 15.83 -12.94
N PRO A 13 1.37 16.37 -13.18
CA PRO A 13 0.14 15.91 -12.56
C PRO A 13 -0.25 14.48 -12.96
N ALA A 14 -0.18 14.14 -14.25
CA ALA A 14 -0.52 12.80 -14.75
C ALA A 14 0.44 11.75 -14.19
N ARG A 15 1.74 12.07 -14.13
CA ARG A 15 2.75 11.19 -13.51
C ARG A 15 2.44 10.94 -12.04
N ARG A 16 2.12 11.99 -11.27
CA ARG A 16 1.75 11.87 -9.85
C ARG A 16 0.52 10.96 -9.69
N GLN A 17 -0.52 11.19 -10.50
CA GLN A 17 -1.74 10.41 -10.44
C GLN A 17 -1.49 8.93 -10.74
N LEU A 18 -0.69 8.63 -11.77
CA LEU A 18 -0.31 7.27 -12.13
C LEU A 18 0.51 6.59 -11.01
N SER A 19 1.50 7.29 -10.45
CA SER A 19 2.30 6.79 -9.33
C SER A 19 1.44 6.49 -8.10
N SER A 20 0.51 7.39 -7.75
CA SER A 20 -0.43 7.17 -6.64
C SER A 20 -1.38 6.01 -6.90
N ALA A 21 -1.90 5.86 -8.12
CA ALA A 21 -2.77 4.75 -8.49
C ALA A 21 -2.04 3.40 -8.37
N ARG A 22 -0.77 3.33 -8.83
CA ARG A 22 0.06 2.12 -8.69
C ARG A 22 0.32 1.77 -7.23
N ALA A 23 0.64 2.75 -6.39
CA ALA A 23 0.88 2.52 -4.96
C ALA A 23 -0.39 2.01 -4.26
N ARG A 24 -1.55 2.62 -4.53
CA ARG A 24 -2.85 2.19 -3.97
C ARG A 24 -3.19 0.76 -4.35
N ALA A 25 -3.13 0.44 -5.65
CA ALA A 25 -3.43 -0.90 -6.14
C ALA A 25 -2.47 -1.96 -5.56
N TYR A 26 -1.18 -1.62 -5.39
CA TYR A 26 -0.23 -2.51 -4.74
C TYR A 26 -0.58 -2.78 -3.28
N ILE A 27 -0.91 -1.74 -2.52
CA ILE A 27 -1.31 -1.85 -1.10
C ILE A 27 -2.58 -2.68 -0.97
N GLU A 28 -3.61 -2.40 -1.78
CA GLU A 28 -4.87 -3.13 -1.80
C GLU A 28 -4.64 -4.62 -2.13
N GLY A 29 -3.82 -4.95 -3.13
CA GLY A 29 -3.51 -6.33 -3.47
C GLY A 29 -2.80 -7.09 -2.34
N VAL A 30 -1.87 -6.45 -1.62
CA VAL A 30 -1.21 -7.06 -0.45
C VAL A 30 -2.20 -7.19 0.72
N ALA A 31 -3.05 -6.19 0.94
CA ALA A 31 -4.07 -6.20 1.98
C ALA A 31 -5.06 -7.37 1.76
N ASP A 32 -5.57 -7.53 0.54
CA ASP A 32 -6.46 -8.63 0.17
C ASP A 32 -5.81 -9.98 0.42
N ALA A 33 -4.58 -10.18 -0.07
CA ALA A 33 -3.84 -11.43 0.05
C ALA A 33 -3.49 -11.84 1.50
N THR A 34 -3.53 -10.91 2.44
CA THR A 34 -3.08 -11.14 3.84
C THR A 34 -4.17 -10.89 4.90
N SER A 35 -5.37 -10.50 4.45
CA SER A 35 -6.52 -10.25 5.31
C SER A 35 -6.96 -11.50 6.08
N GLY A 36 -7.43 -11.30 7.31
CA GLY A 36 -7.91 -12.37 8.19
C GLY A 36 -6.82 -13.25 8.82
N VAL A 37 -5.55 -13.09 8.40
CA VAL A 37 -4.42 -13.84 8.94
C VAL A 37 -3.38 -12.91 9.54
N ARG A 38 -2.92 -11.91 8.77
CA ARG A 38 -1.87 -10.98 9.21
C ARG A 38 -2.43 -9.69 9.78
N TRP A 39 -3.60 -9.29 9.32
CA TRP A 39 -4.35 -8.13 9.78
C TRP A 39 -5.86 -8.41 9.65
N CYS A 40 -6.70 -7.69 10.38
CA CYS A 40 -8.14 -7.93 10.41
C CYS A 40 -8.94 -6.63 10.22
N GLY A 41 -10.20 -6.75 9.76
CA GLY A 41 -11.05 -5.59 9.49
C GLY A 41 -11.33 -5.32 8.01
N ALA A 42 -10.94 -6.23 7.11
CA ALA A 42 -11.35 -6.20 5.71
C ALA A 42 -12.89 -6.07 5.61
N GLY A 43 -13.35 -5.21 4.70
CA GLY A 43 -14.76 -4.83 4.56
C GLY A 43 -15.27 -3.78 5.54
N LYS A 44 -14.50 -3.41 6.57
CA LYS A 44 -14.80 -2.32 7.51
C LYS A 44 -13.83 -1.15 7.35
N VAL A 45 -12.56 -1.45 7.10
CA VAL A 45 -11.51 -0.45 6.82
C VAL A 45 -11.62 -0.01 5.35
N LEU A 46 -11.64 1.30 5.13
CA LEU A 46 -11.73 1.90 3.80
C LEU A 46 -10.38 1.85 3.07
N PRO A 47 -10.35 1.76 1.73
CA PRO A 47 -9.10 1.66 0.99
C PRO A 47 -8.11 2.81 1.25
N HIS A 48 -8.60 4.04 1.43
CA HIS A 48 -7.72 5.17 1.75
C HIS A 48 -7.10 5.07 3.15
N GLU A 49 -7.78 4.45 4.11
CA GLU A 49 -7.23 4.23 5.46
C GLU A 49 -6.05 3.26 5.41
N LEU A 50 -6.11 2.21 4.56
CA LEU A 50 -4.97 1.32 4.34
C LEU A 50 -3.75 2.10 3.86
N VAL A 51 -3.94 2.97 2.88
CA VAL A 51 -2.88 3.81 2.30
C VAL A 51 -2.31 4.77 3.35
N ASP A 52 -3.17 5.41 4.14
CA ASP A 52 -2.76 6.35 5.17
C ASP A 52 -1.94 5.68 6.29
N ARG A 53 -2.33 4.47 6.71
CA ARG A 53 -1.59 3.68 7.72
C ARG A 53 -0.25 3.22 7.19
N VAL A 54 -0.21 2.71 5.97
CA VAL A 54 1.03 2.30 5.29
C VAL A 54 1.98 3.49 5.12
N TYR A 55 1.48 4.65 4.69
CA TYR A 55 2.32 5.85 4.54
C TYR A 55 2.89 6.31 5.88
N THR A 56 2.04 6.37 6.92
CA THR A 56 2.45 6.78 8.26
C THR A 56 3.52 5.85 8.84
N TYR A 57 3.35 4.54 8.66
CA TYR A 57 4.35 3.54 9.07
C TYR A 57 5.70 3.78 8.37
N HIS A 58 5.73 3.84 7.04
CA HIS A 58 6.95 4.05 6.28
C HIS A 58 7.67 5.36 6.63
N ARG A 59 6.92 6.43 6.92
CA ARG A 59 7.49 7.72 7.36
C ARG A 59 8.22 7.64 8.70
N GLY A 60 7.88 6.66 9.54
CA GLY A 60 8.56 6.40 10.81
C GLY A 60 9.79 5.49 10.70
N LEU A 61 10.03 4.86 9.54
CA LEU A 61 11.13 3.90 9.39
C LEU A 61 12.46 4.59 9.03
N PRO A 62 13.60 4.05 9.51
CA PRO A 62 14.90 4.45 9.02
C PRO A 62 15.08 4.03 7.55
N ALA A 63 15.92 4.77 6.81
CA ALA A 63 16.16 4.54 5.39
C ALA A 63 16.66 3.13 5.06
N THR A 64 17.36 2.47 5.99
CA THR A 64 17.83 1.09 5.85
C THR A 64 16.68 0.08 5.81
N GLN A 65 15.61 0.31 6.57
CA GLN A 65 14.43 -0.56 6.56
C GLN A 65 13.57 -0.35 5.32
N LEU A 66 13.57 0.85 4.74
CA LEU A 66 12.87 1.13 3.47
C LEU A 66 13.44 0.36 2.26
N GLN A 67 14.60 -0.28 2.40
CA GLN A 67 15.18 -1.15 1.36
C GLN A 67 14.60 -2.57 1.36
N GLN A 68 13.75 -2.91 2.34
CA GLN A 68 13.10 -4.20 2.40
C GLN A 68 11.98 -4.32 1.35
N SER A 69 11.47 -5.55 1.17
CA SER A 69 10.33 -5.79 0.30
C SER A 69 9.14 -4.91 0.70
N ALA A 70 8.60 -4.15 -0.26
CA ALA A 70 7.44 -3.30 -0.02
C ALA A 70 6.23 -4.11 0.49
N ALA A 71 6.03 -5.34 0.01
CA ALA A 71 4.96 -6.21 0.50
C ALA A 71 5.13 -6.50 2.00
N THR A 72 6.35 -6.79 2.46
CA THR A 72 6.64 -7.03 3.88
C THR A 72 6.30 -5.80 4.72
N LEU A 73 6.76 -4.62 4.29
CA LEU A 73 6.50 -3.38 5.03
C LEU A 73 5.01 -3.00 5.04
N VAL A 74 4.27 -3.28 3.96
CA VAL A 74 2.81 -3.11 3.93
C VAL A 74 2.13 -4.06 4.93
N VAL A 75 2.51 -5.34 4.95
CA VAL A 75 1.95 -6.32 5.91
C VAL A 75 2.22 -5.90 7.35
N ASP A 76 3.44 -5.46 7.66
CA ASP A 76 3.82 -5.04 9.01
C ASP A 76 3.03 -3.78 9.43
N ALA A 77 2.87 -2.82 8.52
CA ALA A 77 2.06 -1.63 8.77
C ALA A 77 0.59 -1.98 9.06
N LEU A 78 0.00 -2.89 8.28
CA LEU A 78 -1.39 -3.31 8.46
C LEU A 78 -1.58 -4.14 9.72
N ALA A 79 -0.64 -5.02 10.05
CA ALA A 79 -0.67 -5.79 11.29
C ALA A 79 -0.59 -4.89 12.52
N GLN A 80 0.21 -3.82 12.47
CA GLN A 80 0.31 -2.83 13.54
C GLN A 80 -0.96 -1.97 13.66
N ALA A 81 -1.52 -1.53 12.53
CA ALA A 81 -2.67 -0.63 12.52
C ALA A 81 -4.00 -1.35 12.83
N PHE A 82 -4.13 -2.60 12.38
CA PHE A 82 -5.36 -3.37 12.41
C PHE A 82 -5.09 -4.82 12.88
N PRO A 83 -4.63 -4.99 14.13
CA PRO A 83 -4.29 -6.31 14.65
C PRO A 83 -5.53 -7.21 14.67
N CYS A 84 -5.34 -8.47 14.32
CA CYS A 84 -6.35 -9.47 14.60
C CYS A 84 -6.45 -9.66 16.11
N ALA A 85 -7.67 -9.59 16.66
CA ALA A 85 -7.88 -9.93 18.06
C ALA A 85 -7.35 -11.36 18.30
N SER A 86 -6.53 -11.54 19.33
CA SER A 86 -6.26 -12.87 19.85
C SER A 86 -7.61 -13.45 20.26
N ARG A 87 -8.03 -14.52 19.57
CA ARG A 87 -9.21 -15.29 19.99
C ARG A 87 -8.98 -15.71 21.46
N PRO A 88 -9.90 -15.43 22.39
CA PRO A 88 -9.80 -15.97 23.75
C PRO A 88 -9.83 -17.50 23.74
#